data_AF-A0A7C5DUQ1-F1
#
_entry.id   AF-A0A7C5DUQ1-F1
#
_cell.length_a   1.000
_cell.length_b   1.000
_cell.length_c   1.000
_cell.angle_alpha   90.00
_cell.angle_beta   90.00
_cell.angle_gamma   90.00
#
_symmetry.space_group_name_H-M   'P 1'
#
loop_
_entity.id
_entity.type
_entity.pdbx_description
1 polymer ?
#
loop_
_entity_poly.entity_id
_entity_poly.type
_entity_poly.pdbx_seq_one_letter_code
_entity_poly.pdbx_strand_id
1 'polypeptide(L)'
;MYGIVGFVNAGLELATQVESGRLPEPDIIYVACGTLGTAASLVLGLRAAQLKTRVVAVKVVTSPRVSEGRLLRRVQTTNTLLHTLDASLPLFEFTGSEFEASEG
;
A
#
# COMPACT_ATOMS: atom_id res chain seq x y z
N MET A 1 -9.26 -12.39 3.07
CA MET A 1 -8.65 -11.86 1.83
C MET A 1 -9.35 -10.60 1.30
N TYR A 2 -10.64 -10.38 1.60
CA TYR A 2 -11.43 -9.22 1.14
C TYR A 2 -10.87 -7.82 1.46
N GLY A 3 -10.17 -7.64 2.59
CA GLY A 3 -9.60 -6.33 2.95
C GLY A 3 -8.53 -5.81 1.99
N ILE A 4 -7.87 -6.70 1.24
CA ILE A 4 -6.75 -6.34 0.33
C ILE A 4 -7.26 -5.53 -0.87
N VAL A 5 -8.39 -5.92 -1.46
CA VAL A 5 -8.98 -5.21 -2.61
C VAL A 5 -9.49 -3.82 -2.20
N GLY A 6 -10.05 -3.71 -0.98
CA GLY A 6 -10.59 -2.45 -0.47
C GLY A 6 -9.55 -1.32 -0.39
N PHE A 7 -8.32 -1.62 0.03
CA PHE A 7 -7.25 -0.61 0.12
C PHE A 7 -6.57 -0.32 -1.22
N VAL A 8 -6.61 -1.24 -2.17
CA VAL A 8 -6.23 -0.93 -3.56
C VAL A 8 -7.20 0.10 -4.14
N ASN A 9 -8.51 -0.11 -3.96
CA ASN A 9 -9.53 0.86 -4.36
C ASN A 9 -9.38 2.20 -3.62
N ALA A 10 -8.97 2.20 -2.35
CA ALA A 10 -8.71 3.45 -1.63
C ALA A 10 -7.58 4.29 -2.28
N GLY A 11 -6.53 3.65 -2.82
CA GLY A 11 -5.50 4.34 -3.59
C GLY A 11 -6.01 4.94 -4.90
N LEU A 12 -6.87 4.22 -5.62
CA LEU A 12 -7.49 4.71 -6.86
C LEU A 12 -8.49 5.86 -6.61
N GLU A 13 -9.28 5.76 -5.53
CA GLU A 13 -10.17 6.82 -5.08
C GLU A 13 -9.37 8.09 -4.72
N LEU A 14 -8.26 7.94 -4.00
CA LEU A 14 -7.38 9.06 -3.67
C LEU A 14 -6.85 9.75 -4.94
N ALA A 15 -6.38 8.99 -5.94
CA ALA A 15 -5.92 9.58 -7.20
C ALA A 15 -7.02 10.35 -7.92
N THR A 16 -8.25 9.84 -7.94
CA THR A 16 -9.41 10.55 -8.50
C THR A 16 -9.66 11.88 -7.78
N GLN A 17 -9.50 11.92 -6.46
CA GLN A 17 -9.67 13.14 -5.67
C GLN A 17 -8.52 14.16 -5.91
N VAL A 18 -7.30 13.67 -6.10
CA VAL A 18 -6.13 14.49 -6.46
C VAL A 18 -6.30 15.08 -7.86
N GLU A 19 -6.64 14.25 -8.85
CA GLU A 19 -6.87 14.68 -10.25
C GLU A 19 -8.00 15.70 -10.37
N SER A 20 -9.06 15.54 -9.56
CA SER A 20 -10.18 16.49 -9.51
C SER A 20 -9.90 17.76 -8.68
N GLY A 21 -8.69 17.90 -8.14
CA GLY A 21 -8.28 19.09 -7.37
C GLY A 21 -8.96 19.24 -6.01
N ARG A 22 -9.59 18.17 -5.47
CA ARG A 22 -10.24 18.21 -4.16
C ARG A 22 -9.24 18.29 -3.01
N LEU A 23 -8.05 17.74 -3.22
CA LEU A 23 -6.91 17.84 -2.33
C LEU A 23 -5.60 17.72 -3.13
N PRO A 24 -4.48 18.28 -2.63
CA PRO A 24 -3.17 17.98 -3.19
C PRO A 24 -2.81 16.50 -2.98
N GLU A 25 -1.90 15.98 -3.81
CA GLU A 25 -1.29 14.68 -3.58
C GLU A 25 -0.55 14.67 -2.23
N PRO A 26 -0.87 13.74 -1.32
CA PRO A 26 -0.15 13.65 -0.04
C PRO A 26 1.29 13.17 -0.26
N ASP A 27 2.25 13.75 0.46
CA ASP A 27 3.62 13.22 0.48
C ASP A 27 3.69 11.88 1.23
N ILE A 28 2.94 11.75 2.33
CA ILE A 28 2.98 10.61 3.25
C ILE A 28 1.58 10.27 3.77
N ILE A 29 1.25 8.97 3.81
CA ILE A 29 0.08 8.42 4.50
C ILE A 29 0.54 7.54 5.67
N TYR A 30 0.05 7.84 6.87
CA TYR A 30 0.24 7.01 8.05
C TYR A 30 -0.91 6.03 8.20
N VAL A 31 -0.61 4.75 8.42
CA VAL A 31 -1.64 3.72 8.58
C VAL A 31 -1.30 2.73 9.68
N ALA A 32 -2.24 2.56 10.62
CA ALA A 32 -2.13 1.57 11.68
C ALA A 32 -2.12 0.15 11.10
N CYS A 33 -1.13 -0.65 11.51
CA CYS A 33 -0.91 -1.99 10.97
C CYS A 33 -0.67 -3.03 12.06
N GLY A 34 -1.38 -4.16 11.97
CA GLY A 34 -1.13 -5.37 12.76
C GLY A 34 -0.50 -6.51 11.97
N THR A 35 -1.04 -6.81 10.78
CA THR A 35 -0.61 -7.94 9.93
C THR A 35 0.05 -7.51 8.61
N LEU A 36 0.29 -6.20 8.45
CA LEU A 36 0.82 -5.55 7.22
C LEU A 36 -0.09 -5.63 5.98
N GLY A 37 -1.23 -6.32 6.05
CA GLY A 37 -2.15 -6.47 4.91
C GLY A 37 -2.61 -5.12 4.37
N THR A 38 -3.10 -4.25 5.26
CA THR A 38 -3.56 -2.90 4.94
C THR A 38 -2.51 -2.05 4.25
N ALA A 39 -1.33 -1.87 4.87
CA ALA A 39 -0.24 -1.10 4.28
C ALA A 39 0.18 -1.67 2.93
N ALA A 40 0.32 -3.00 2.81
CA ALA A 40 0.77 -3.62 1.57
C ALA A 40 -0.19 -3.38 0.39
N SER A 41 -1.50 -3.52 0.62
CA SER A 41 -2.51 -3.24 -0.40
C SER A 41 -2.62 -1.75 -0.74
N LEU A 42 -2.44 -0.87 0.24
CA LEU A 42 -2.48 0.57 0.00
C LEU A 42 -1.29 1.01 -0.85
N VAL A 43 -0.07 0.57 -0.52
CA VAL A 43 1.14 0.80 -1.33
C VAL A 43 0.92 0.36 -2.78
N LEU A 44 0.34 -0.82 -2.97
CA LEU A 44 0.04 -1.33 -4.31
C LEU A 44 -1.02 -0.46 -5.04
N GLY A 45 -2.07 -0.03 -4.34
CA GLY A 45 -3.10 0.85 -4.90
C GLY A 45 -2.54 2.21 -5.32
N LEU A 46 -1.74 2.85 -4.47
CA LEU A 46 -1.07 4.12 -4.77
C LEU A 46 -0.14 3.98 -5.98
N ARG A 47 0.60 2.88 -6.06
CA ARG A 47 1.49 2.59 -7.20
C ARG A 47 0.71 2.38 -8.49
N ALA A 48 -0.37 1.61 -8.45
CA ALA A 48 -1.25 1.39 -9.60
C ALA A 48 -1.93 2.69 -10.05
N ALA A 49 -2.21 3.60 -9.11
CA ALA A 49 -2.76 4.93 -9.36
C ALA A 49 -1.70 5.97 -9.74
N GLN A 50 -0.43 5.56 -9.92
CA GLN A 50 0.70 6.43 -10.27
C GLN A 50 1.00 7.56 -9.29
N LEU A 51 0.56 7.43 -8.04
CA LEU A 51 0.89 8.38 -6.97
C LEU A 51 2.29 8.10 -6.41
N LYS A 52 2.99 9.17 -6.03
CA LYS A 52 4.30 9.18 -5.37
C LYS A 52 4.19 9.16 -3.85
N THR A 53 2.97 9.28 -3.32
CA THR A 53 2.67 9.17 -1.90
C THR A 53 3.32 7.96 -1.25
N ARG A 54 4.08 8.18 -0.16
CA ARG A 54 4.73 7.13 0.62
C ARG A 54 3.84 6.64 1.76
N VAL A 55 3.97 5.38 2.17
CA VAL A 55 3.18 4.81 3.28
C VAL A 55 4.05 4.53 4.50
N VAL A 56 3.71 5.13 5.64
CA VAL A 56 4.30 4.78 6.94
C VAL A 56 3.34 3.84 7.68
N ALA A 57 3.74 2.57 7.77
CA ALA A 57 3.01 1.56 8.53
C ALA A 57 3.33 1.70 10.02
N VAL A 58 2.40 2.25 10.78
CA VAL A 58 2.53 2.45 12.24
C VAL A 58 2.10 1.18 12.95
N LYS A 59 3.02 0.58 13.70
CA LYS A 59 2.78 -0.65 14.45
C LYS A 59 1.90 -0.37 15.67
N VAL A 60 0.69 -0.95 15.69
CA VAL A 60 -0.26 -0.82 16.82
C VAL A 60 -0.41 -2.10 17.64
N VAL A 61 0.40 -3.12 17.34
CA VAL A 61 0.41 -4.40 18.06
C VAL A 61 1.83 -4.74 18.49
N THR A 62 1.98 -5.34 19.68
CA THR A 62 3.26 -5.80 20.25
C THR A 62 3.90 -6.99 19.51
N SER A 63 3.38 -7.36 18.34
CA SER A 63 3.86 -8.51 17.59
C SER A 63 5.14 -8.19 16.80
N PRO A 64 6.15 -9.08 16.78
CA PRO A 64 7.39 -8.91 15.99
C PRO A 64 7.17 -9.09 14.47
N ARG A 65 5.92 -8.95 14.00
CA ARG A 65 5.49 -9.27 12.64
C ARG A 65 5.57 -8.07 11.68
N VAL A 66 5.84 -6.88 12.19
CA VAL A 66 5.92 -5.63 11.42
C VAL A 66 7.40 -5.29 11.21
N SER A 67 7.86 -5.37 9.96
CA SER A 67 9.18 -4.90 9.51
C SER A 67 9.13 -4.56 8.02
N GLU A 68 10.02 -3.70 7.56
CA GLU A 68 10.07 -3.27 6.15
C GLU A 68 10.24 -4.46 5.20
N GLY A 69 11.17 -5.39 5.47
CA GLY A 69 11.36 -6.58 4.63
C GLY A 69 10.13 -7.49 4.56
N ARG A 70 9.34 -7.59 5.65
CA ARG A 70 8.07 -8.33 5.64
C ARG A 70 6.98 -7.58 4.88
N LEU A 71 6.98 -6.24 4.94
CA LEU A 71 6.07 -5.40 4.18
C LEU A 71 6.37 -5.50 2.68
N LEU A 72 7.64 -5.43 2.28
CA LEU A 72 8.07 -5.64 0.90
C LEU A 72 7.57 -6.99 0.35
N ARG A 73 7.86 -8.08 1.07
CA ARG A 73 7.40 -9.42 0.69
C ARG A 73 5.88 -9.50 0.58
N ARG A 74 5.15 -8.83 1.48
CA ARG A 74 3.69 -8.78 1.46
C ARG A 74 3.15 -7.99 0.27
N VAL A 75 3.75 -6.87 -0.07
CA VAL A 75 3.40 -6.07 -1.25
C VAL A 75 3.61 -6.92 -2.51
N GLN A 76 4.79 -7.54 -2.66
CA GLN A 76 5.10 -8.41 -3.80
C GLN A 76 4.12 -9.58 -3.92
N THR A 77 3.84 -10.28 -2.82
CA THR A 77 2.87 -11.40 -2.81
C THR A 77 1.48 -10.93 -3.21
N THR A 78 1.06 -9.75 -2.73
CA THR A 78 -0.23 -9.15 -3.08
C THR A 78 -0.29 -8.80 -4.55
N ASN A 79 0.77 -8.19 -5.09
CA ASN A 79 0.88 -7.83 -6.49
C ASN A 79 0.77 -9.07 -7.40
N THR A 80 1.51 -10.14 -7.10
CA THR A 80 1.39 -11.42 -7.83
C THR A 80 -0.01 -12.02 -7.75
N LEU A 81 -0.63 -12.01 -6.57
CA LEU A 81 -1.97 -12.54 -6.38
C LEU A 81 -3.00 -11.76 -7.22
N LEU A 82 -2.96 -10.42 -7.15
CA LEU A 82 -3.89 -9.59 -7.91
C LEU A 82 -3.64 -9.68 -9.41
N HIS A 83 -2.39 -9.73 -9.87
CA HIS A 83 -2.06 -9.96 -11.28
C HIS A 83 -2.57 -11.33 -11.78
N THR A 84 -2.53 -12.36 -10.93
CA THR A 84 -3.08 -13.68 -11.28
C THR A 84 -4.60 -13.65 -11.44
N LEU A 85 -5.27 -12.80 -10.66
CA LEU A 85 -6.73 -12.61 -10.72
C LEU A 85 -7.15 -11.66 -11.84
N ASP A 86 -6.31 -10.69 -12.17
CA ASP A 86 -6.50 -9.70 -13.22
C ASP A 86 -5.15 -9.34 -13.86
N ALA A 87 -4.89 -9.92 -15.04
CA ALA A 87 -3.64 -9.72 -15.77
C ALA A 87 -3.43 -8.29 -16.28
N SER A 88 -4.46 -7.44 -16.24
CA SER A 88 -4.32 -6.03 -16.60
C SER A 88 -3.53 -5.22 -15.56
N LEU A 89 -3.49 -5.68 -14.30
CA LEU A 89 -2.67 -5.08 -13.26
C LEU A 89 -1.20 -5.45 -13.45
N PRO A 90 -0.27 -4.52 -13.74
CA PRO A 90 1.12 -4.87 -13.99
C PRO A 90 1.84 -5.44 -12.76
N LEU A 91 2.84 -6.30 -12.99
CA LEU A 91 3.79 -6.66 -11.95
C LEU A 91 4.77 -5.51 -11.71
N PHE A 92 4.44 -4.64 -10.77
CA PHE A 92 5.34 -3.61 -10.27
C PHE A 92 6.57 -4.16 -9.52
N GLU A 93 7.71 -3.51 -9.75
CA GLU A 93 8.89 -3.61 -8.89
C GLU A 93 8.77 -2.62 -7.72
N PHE A 94 9.11 -3.10 -6.52
CA PHE A 94 9.13 -2.32 -5.29
C PHE A 94 10.54 -2.35 -4.71
N THR A 95 11.05 -1.18 -4.35
CA THR A 95 12.45 -1.01 -3.89
C THR A 95 12.55 -0.78 -2.38
N GLY A 96 11.41 -0.60 -1.69
CA GLY A 96 11.35 -0.26 -0.27
C GLY A 96 11.39 1.24 -0.01
N SER A 97 11.57 2.08 -1.04
CA SER A 97 11.48 3.55 -0.90
C SER A 97 10.03 4.04 -0.76
N GLU A 98 9.07 3.21 -1.18
CA GLU A 98 7.64 3.51 -1.23
C GLU A 98 6.96 3.42 0.14
N PHE A 99 7.63 2.81 1.14
CA PHE A 99 7.06 2.61 2.47
C PHE A 99 8.12 2.51 3.56
N GLU A 100 7.67 2.71 4.81
CA GLU A 100 8.46 2.55 6.02
C GLU A 100 7.63 1.80 7.08
N ALA A 101 8.30 1.06 7.96
CA ALA A 101 7.67 0.47 9.15
C ALA A 101 8.15 1.21 10.40
N SER A 102 7.23 1.89 11.10
CA SER A 102 7.54 2.70 12.28
C SER A 102 6.98 2.07 13.56
N GLU A 103 7.71 2.21 14.66
CA GLU A 103 7.22 1.90 16.01
C GLU A 103 6.32 3.05 16.47
N GLY A 104 5.11 2.72 16.95
CA GLY A 104 4.13 3.70 17.43
C GLY A 104 4.40 4.19 18.85
#